data_AF-A0A3N7HEU7-F1
#
_entry.id   AF-A0A3N7HEU7-F1
#
_cell.length_a   1.000
_cell.length_b   1.000
_cell.length_c   1.000
_cell.angle_alpha   90.00
_cell.angle_beta   90.00
_cell.angle_gamma   90.00
#
_symmetry.space_group_name_H-M   'P 1'
#
loop_
_entity.id
_entity.type
_entity.pdbx_description
1 polymer ?
#
loop_
_entity_poly.entity_id
_entity_poly.type
_entity_poly.pdbx_seq_one_letter_code
_entity_poly.pdbx_strand_id
1 'polypeptide(L)'
;MLSCAGTSPKQERPYTVAAYYFPNYHVDARNERMHGTGWTEWELVKNAKPRFEGHRQPIKPLWGYTDEADAVDMAQKIDAAYTHGIDAFIFDWYYYDDGQFLERALEEGFMKAENNGLLKFALMWANHDWEDIHPFDSRKNREMLYPGKITKETWDKMTDFIVEKYFSHPSYWQINGAPYFSIYDLTRFIEIFGSVADTRKGIDAFREKARKAGFRDINLNAVVWGRTVLPSEEVVSNPAALVEELGFDSFTSYVWIHHVGLNQFPATSYDSVSTEYFTYAEEAVKEYKIPYYPNMTMGWDASPRTHQAT
;
A
#
# COMPACT_ATOMS: atom_id res chain seq x y z
N MET A 1 -13.57 18.72 -31.69
CA MET A 1 -12.68 19.42 -30.75
C MET A 1 -13.38 19.46 -29.41
N LEU A 2 -13.11 18.49 -28.52
CA LEU A 2 -13.50 18.64 -27.12
C LEU A 2 -12.48 19.56 -26.47
N SER A 3 -12.97 20.69 -26.00
CA SER A 3 -12.24 21.70 -25.23
C SER A 3 -11.60 21.05 -24.00
N CYS A 4 -10.31 21.29 -23.78
CA CYS A 4 -9.66 21.05 -22.50
C CYS A 4 -10.47 21.78 -21.42
N ALA A 5 -11.14 21.02 -20.56
CA ALA A 5 -11.75 21.58 -19.36
C ALA A 5 -10.59 22.07 -18.49
N GLY A 6 -10.51 23.38 -18.27
CA GLY A 6 -9.56 23.97 -17.34
C GLY A 6 -9.68 23.26 -16.00
N THR A 7 -8.57 22.74 -15.51
CA THR A 7 -8.48 22.14 -14.18
C THR A 7 -8.85 23.21 -13.15
N SER A 8 -10.01 23.08 -12.52
CA SER A 8 -10.38 23.94 -11.40
C SER A 8 -9.27 23.88 -10.33
N PRO A 9 -8.83 25.03 -9.77
CA PRO A 9 -7.81 25.02 -8.73
C PRO A 9 -8.24 24.15 -7.56
N LYS A 10 -7.32 23.33 -7.04
CA LYS A 10 -7.55 22.53 -5.84
C LYS A 10 -7.93 23.45 -4.69
N GLN A 11 -9.07 23.18 -4.03
CA GLN A 11 -9.48 23.93 -2.85
C GLN A 11 -8.40 23.79 -1.77
N GLU A 12 -7.98 24.90 -1.15
CA GLU A 12 -7.07 24.84 -0.01
C GLU A 12 -7.75 24.11 1.15
N ARG A 13 -7.10 23.06 1.63
CA ARG A 13 -7.57 22.22 2.73
C ARG A 13 -6.49 22.15 3.81
N PRO A 14 -6.85 22.12 5.10
CA PRO A 14 -5.89 21.99 6.18
C PRO A 14 -5.38 20.55 6.36
N TYR A 15 -5.66 19.66 5.40
CA TYR A 15 -5.34 18.23 5.45
C TYR A 15 -4.90 17.72 4.09
N THR A 16 -4.15 16.62 4.10
CA THR A 16 -3.73 15.87 2.91
C THR A 16 -4.53 14.56 2.85
N VAL A 17 -5.01 14.20 1.67
CA VAL A 17 -5.67 12.92 1.38
C VAL A 17 -4.75 12.09 0.50
N ALA A 18 -4.30 10.96 1.01
CA ALA A 18 -3.52 9.99 0.25
C ALA A 18 -4.33 8.72 0.01
N ALA A 19 -4.10 8.05 -1.12
CA ALA A 19 -4.73 6.77 -1.45
C ALA A 19 -3.66 5.69 -1.62
N TYR A 20 -3.84 4.54 -0.98
CA TYR A 20 -3.03 3.35 -1.27
C TYR A 20 -3.25 2.92 -2.71
N TYR A 21 -2.16 2.58 -3.39
CA TYR A 21 -2.14 2.16 -4.79
C TYR A 21 -1.48 0.78 -4.86
N PHE A 22 -2.28 -0.23 -5.17
CA PHE A 22 -1.79 -1.60 -5.35
C PHE A 22 -1.41 -1.87 -6.82
N PRO A 23 -0.13 -2.11 -7.14
CA PRO A 23 0.38 -2.09 -8.51
C PRO A 23 0.43 -3.47 -9.19
N ASN A 24 -0.63 -4.27 -9.18
CA ASN A 24 -0.64 -5.60 -9.82
C ASN A 24 -1.47 -5.70 -11.12
N TYR A 25 -1.84 -4.56 -11.71
CA TYR A 25 -2.71 -4.46 -12.89
C TYR A 25 -1.94 -4.26 -14.20
N HIS A 26 -0.66 -4.64 -14.23
CA HIS A 26 0.21 -4.69 -15.40
C HIS A 26 0.90 -6.05 -15.51
N VAL A 27 1.46 -6.37 -16.68
CA VAL A 27 2.20 -7.62 -16.86
C VAL A 27 3.53 -7.55 -16.12
N ASP A 28 3.75 -8.52 -15.23
CA ASP A 28 5.00 -8.71 -14.50
C ASP A 28 5.56 -10.11 -14.76
N ALA A 29 6.88 -10.20 -14.95
CA ALA A 29 7.53 -11.44 -15.32
C ALA A 29 7.44 -12.53 -14.24
N ARG A 30 7.39 -12.17 -12.95
CA ARG A 30 7.15 -13.11 -11.85
C ARG A 30 5.74 -13.68 -11.95
N ASN A 31 4.75 -12.80 -12.13
CA ASN A 31 3.36 -13.22 -12.28
C ASN A 31 3.13 -14.10 -13.51
N GLU A 32 3.73 -13.79 -14.67
CA GLU A 32 3.59 -14.63 -15.85
C GLU A 32 4.15 -16.04 -15.66
N ARG A 33 5.24 -16.19 -14.88
CA ARG A 33 5.79 -17.52 -14.57
C ARG A 33 4.81 -18.37 -13.75
N MET A 34 3.99 -17.73 -12.92
CA MET A 34 3.05 -18.41 -12.03
C MET A 34 1.68 -18.63 -12.67
N HIS A 35 1.18 -17.63 -13.38
CA HIS A 35 -0.21 -17.58 -13.84
C HIS A 35 -0.36 -17.68 -15.37
N GLY A 36 0.76 -17.64 -16.11
CA GLY A 36 0.80 -17.75 -17.57
C GLY A 36 1.00 -16.40 -18.28
N THR A 37 1.38 -16.47 -19.56
CA THR A 37 1.67 -15.29 -20.39
C THR A 37 0.50 -14.31 -20.44
N GLY A 38 0.79 -13.02 -20.27
CA GLY A 38 -0.16 -11.93 -20.32
C GLY A 38 -1.04 -11.78 -19.06
N TRP A 39 -0.77 -12.56 -18.01
CA TRP A 39 -1.58 -12.48 -16.79
C TRP A 39 -1.39 -11.13 -16.09
N THR A 40 -2.50 -10.60 -15.59
CA THR A 40 -2.57 -9.45 -14.68
C THR A 40 -3.69 -9.70 -13.67
N GLU A 41 -3.72 -8.93 -12.58
CA GLU A 41 -4.80 -8.98 -11.58
C GLU A 41 -6.20 -8.77 -12.20
N TRP A 42 -6.29 -8.15 -13.38
CA TRP A 42 -7.55 -8.00 -14.12
C TRP A 42 -8.23 -9.32 -14.43
N GLU A 43 -7.49 -10.43 -14.57
CA GLU A 43 -8.09 -11.74 -14.80
C GLU A 43 -8.98 -12.18 -13.63
N LEU A 44 -8.65 -11.80 -12.39
CA LEU A 44 -9.49 -12.08 -11.23
C LEU A 44 -10.78 -11.26 -11.27
N VAL A 45 -10.67 -9.98 -11.61
CA VAL A 45 -11.81 -9.07 -11.75
C VAL A 45 -12.76 -9.52 -12.88
N LYS A 46 -12.21 -9.90 -14.04
CA LYS A 46 -13.00 -10.40 -15.19
C LYS A 46 -13.77 -11.67 -14.86
N ASN A 47 -13.16 -12.57 -14.09
CA ASN A 47 -13.73 -13.88 -13.76
C ASN A 47 -14.63 -13.87 -12.52
N ALA A 48 -14.67 -12.79 -11.75
CA ALA A 48 -15.51 -12.67 -10.56
C ALA A 48 -17.00 -12.85 -10.87
N LYS A 49 -17.72 -13.53 -9.97
CA LYS A 49 -19.16 -13.82 -10.11
C LYS A 49 -19.93 -13.41 -8.85
N PRO A 50 -21.23 -13.07 -8.98
CA PRO A 50 -22.11 -12.94 -7.82
C PRO A 50 -22.08 -14.22 -6.97
N ARG A 51 -21.99 -14.09 -5.63
CA ARG A 51 -21.94 -15.21 -4.68
C ARG A 51 -23.25 -15.37 -3.90
N PHE A 52 -24.09 -14.35 -3.93
CA PHE A 52 -25.40 -14.28 -3.33
C PHE A 52 -26.27 -13.28 -4.11
N GLU A 53 -27.58 -13.28 -3.87
CA GLU A 53 -28.51 -12.37 -4.54
C GLU A 53 -28.16 -10.90 -4.25
N GLY A 54 -28.07 -10.08 -5.30
CA GLY A 54 -27.68 -8.67 -5.18
C GLY A 54 -26.17 -8.42 -5.07
N HIS A 55 -25.33 -9.46 -5.04
CA HIS A 55 -23.86 -9.29 -5.04
C HIS A 55 -23.38 -8.68 -6.36
N ARG A 56 -22.77 -7.49 -6.30
CA ARG A 56 -22.32 -6.74 -7.48
C ARG A 56 -20.95 -7.20 -7.97
N GLN A 57 -20.88 -8.37 -8.61
CA GLN A 57 -19.69 -8.84 -9.32
C GLN A 57 -20.07 -9.36 -10.73
N PRO A 58 -19.17 -9.28 -11.72
CA PRO A 58 -17.89 -8.57 -11.67
C PRO A 58 -18.08 -7.04 -11.69
N ILE A 59 -17.31 -6.31 -10.88
CA ILE A 59 -17.22 -4.83 -10.98
C ILE A 59 -16.31 -4.48 -12.16
N LYS A 60 -16.91 -4.02 -13.26
CA LYS A 60 -16.15 -3.61 -14.46
C LYS A 60 -15.61 -2.19 -14.29
N PRO A 61 -14.29 -1.96 -14.43
CA PRO A 61 -13.73 -0.61 -14.37
C PRO A 61 -14.24 0.27 -15.50
N LEU A 62 -14.50 1.54 -15.20
CA LEU A 62 -15.06 2.50 -16.17
C LEU A 62 -14.14 2.72 -17.39
N TRP A 63 -12.83 2.73 -17.19
CA TRP A 63 -11.83 2.91 -18.26
C TRP A 63 -11.36 1.59 -18.87
N GLY A 64 -12.02 0.48 -18.52
CA GLY A 64 -11.59 -0.86 -18.92
C GLY A 64 -10.37 -1.35 -18.14
N TYR A 65 -9.71 -2.36 -18.69
CA TYR A 65 -8.61 -3.09 -18.05
C TYR A 65 -7.27 -2.49 -18.48
N THR A 66 -7.03 -1.23 -18.11
CA THR A 66 -5.84 -0.42 -18.46
C THR A 66 -4.54 -1.03 -17.92
N ASP A 67 -3.42 -0.79 -18.60
CA ASP A 67 -2.09 -1.15 -18.12
C ASP A 67 -1.50 0.03 -17.32
N GLU A 68 -1.32 -0.16 -16.03
CA GLU A 68 -0.79 0.90 -15.16
C GLU A 68 0.70 1.20 -15.33
N ALA A 69 1.45 0.36 -16.06
CA ALA A 69 2.80 0.68 -16.49
C ALA A 69 2.81 1.57 -17.75
N ASP A 70 1.67 1.74 -18.44
CA ASP A 70 1.53 2.72 -19.51
C ASP A 70 1.33 4.12 -18.91
N ALA A 71 2.24 5.04 -19.24
CA ALA A 71 2.22 6.41 -18.75
C ALA A 71 0.97 7.21 -19.17
N VAL A 72 0.33 6.87 -20.30
CA VAL A 72 -0.90 7.51 -20.78
C VAL A 72 -2.09 7.03 -19.94
N ASP A 73 -2.19 5.73 -19.68
CA ASP A 73 -3.22 5.15 -18.81
C ASP A 73 -3.06 5.66 -17.37
N MET A 74 -1.82 5.76 -16.88
CA MET A 74 -1.54 6.34 -15.56
C MET A 74 -1.86 7.85 -15.51
N ALA A 75 -1.60 8.61 -16.57
CA ALA A 75 -1.95 10.02 -16.62
C ALA A 75 -3.46 10.25 -16.42
N GLN A 76 -4.31 9.38 -16.98
CA GLN A 76 -5.75 9.41 -16.74
C GLN A 76 -6.11 9.19 -15.25
N LYS A 77 -5.41 8.28 -14.56
CA LYS A 77 -5.59 8.04 -13.12
C LYS A 77 -5.15 9.24 -12.28
N ILE A 78 -4.03 9.87 -12.65
CA ILE A 78 -3.50 11.07 -11.99
C ILE A 78 -4.49 12.23 -12.12
N ASP A 79 -5.04 12.47 -13.31
CA ASP A 79 -6.03 13.54 -13.53
C ASP A 79 -7.29 13.31 -12.69
N ALA A 80 -7.79 12.08 -12.65
CA ALA A 80 -8.97 11.76 -11.85
C ALA A 80 -8.70 11.95 -10.36
N ALA A 81 -7.57 11.45 -9.85
CA ALA A 81 -7.18 11.61 -8.46
C ALA A 81 -7.04 13.09 -8.08
N TYR A 82 -6.32 13.88 -8.90
CA TYR A 82 -6.12 15.30 -8.69
C TYR A 82 -7.45 16.07 -8.66
N THR A 83 -8.31 15.85 -9.65
CA THR A 83 -9.61 16.55 -9.79
C THR A 83 -10.64 16.15 -8.73
N HIS A 84 -10.48 14.99 -8.09
CA HIS A 84 -11.34 14.52 -7.00
C HIS A 84 -10.72 14.72 -5.61
N GLY A 85 -9.66 15.52 -5.52
CA GLY A 85 -9.11 15.95 -4.23
C GLY A 85 -8.20 14.92 -3.54
N ILE A 86 -7.63 13.96 -4.27
CA ILE A 86 -6.50 13.17 -3.77
C ILE A 86 -5.22 14.00 -3.95
N ASP A 87 -4.35 13.99 -2.95
CA ASP A 87 -3.07 14.70 -2.93
C ASP A 87 -1.89 13.80 -3.27
N ALA A 88 -1.94 12.54 -2.86
CA ALA A 88 -0.87 11.60 -3.08
C ALA A 88 -1.37 10.16 -3.34
N PHE A 89 -0.60 9.40 -4.11
CA PHE A 89 -0.66 7.94 -4.07
C PHE A 89 0.42 7.39 -3.15
N ILE A 90 0.07 6.42 -2.31
CA ILE A 90 1.05 5.63 -1.54
C ILE A 90 1.11 4.28 -2.23
N PHE A 91 2.19 4.03 -2.98
CA PHE A 91 2.36 2.78 -3.70
C PHE A 91 2.71 1.66 -2.72
N ASP A 92 1.97 0.56 -2.81
CA ASP A 92 2.40 -0.71 -2.24
C ASP A 92 3.66 -1.14 -3.01
N TRP A 93 4.81 -0.97 -2.37
CA TRP A 93 6.10 -1.10 -3.01
C TRP A 93 6.81 -2.36 -2.52
N TYR A 94 7.17 -3.24 -3.45
CA TYR A 94 7.77 -4.53 -3.16
C TYR A 94 9.24 -4.55 -3.55
N TYR A 95 10.06 -5.02 -2.62
CA TYR A 95 11.49 -5.19 -2.82
C TYR A 95 11.96 -6.34 -1.94
N TYR A 96 12.53 -7.36 -2.58
CA TYR A 96 12.98 -8.60 -1.96
C TYR A 96 14.49 -8.78 -2.15
N ASP A 97 15.06 -9.87 -1.62
CA ASP A 97 16.50 -10.16 -1.77
C ASP A 97 16.95 -10.32 -3.23
N ASP A 98 16.03 -10.71 -4.12
CA ASP A 98 16.27 -10.84 -5.56
C ASP A 98 15.88 -9.58 -6.36
N GLY A 99 15.45 -8.51 -5.70
CA GLY A 99 15.18 -7.20 -6.30
C GLY A 99 13.70 -6.77 -6.26
N GLN A 100 13.36 -5.81 -7.11
CA GLN A 100 12.03 -5.23 -7.20
C GLN A 100 10.97 -6.23 -7.71
N PHE A 101 9.73 -5.92 -7.39
CA PHE A 101 8.55 -6.60 -7.92
C PHE A 101 7.42 -5.58 -8.08
N LEU A 102 6.67 -5.64 -9.19
CA LEU A 102 5.56 -4.74 -9.51
C LEU A 102 5.92 -3.25 -9.64
N GLU A 103 7.20 -2.94 -9.81
CA GLU A 103 7.71 -1.56 -9.82
C GLU A 103 7.26 -0.74 -11.03
N ARG A 104 6.88 -1.41 -12.14
CA ARG A 104 6.63 -0.74 -13.42
C ARG A 104 5.44 0.22 -13.36
N ALA A 105 4.43 -0.06 -12.53
CA ALA A 105 3.32 0.88 -12.32
C ALA A 105 3.82 2.25 -11.82
N LEU A 106 4.78 2.26 -10.90
CA LEU A 106 5.38 3.47 -10.38
C LEU A 106 6.40 4.05 -11.38
N GLU A 107 7.36 3.24 -11.81
CA GLU A 107 8.54 3.73 -12.54
C GLU A 107 8.29 4.00 -14.03
N GLU A 108 7.44 3.21 -14.67
CA GLU A 108 7.08 3.36 -16.08
C GLU A 108 5.76 4.10 -16.25
N GLY A 109 4.79 3.85 -15.37
CA GLY A 109 3.51 4.55 -15.35
C GLY A 109 3.63 5.94 -14.73
N PHE A 110 3.64 6.02 -13.39
CA PHE A 110 3.49 7.29 -12.67
C PHE A 110 4.65 8.26 -12.91
N MET A 111 5.89 7.82 -12.76
CA MET A 111 7.07 8.68 -12.88
C MET A 111 7.30 9.18 -14.33
N LYS A 112 6.73 8.52 -15.35
CA LYS A 112 6.83 8.96 -16.75
C LYS A 112 5.55 9.59 -17.30
N ALA A 113 4.45 9.58 -16.54
CA ALA A 113 3.24 10.29 -16.92
C ALA A 113 3.51 11.80 -17.03
N GLU A 114 3.06 12.41 -18.13
CA GLU A 114 3.32 13.82 -18.44
C GLU A 114 2.79 14.78 -17.35
N ASN A 115 1.70 14.39 -16.69
CA ASN A 115 1.03 15.16 -15.65
C ASN A 115 1.43 14.74 -14.21
N ASN A 116 2.51 13.98 -14.02
CA ASN A 116 2.93 13.50 -12.70
C ASN A 116 3.24 14.59 -11.67
N GLY A 117 3.38 15.85 -12.09
CA GLY A 117 3.55 17.00 -11.22
C GLY A 117 2.26 17.41 -10.49
N LEU A 118 1.10 16.96 -10.97
CA LEU A 118 -0.21 17.27 -10.37
C LEU A 118 -0.47 16.51 -9.06
N LEU A 119 0.10 15.31 -8.91
CA LEU A 119 -0.11 14.44 -7.77
C LEU A 119 1.23 14.08 -7.13
N LYS A 120 1.26 13.93 -5.81
CA LYS A 120 2.44 13.38 -5.13
C LYS A 120 2.40 11.86 -5.12
N PHE A 121 3.54 11.23 -4.85
CA PHE A 121 3.57 9.80 -4.53
C PHE A 121 4.51 9.51 -3.36
N ALA A 122 4.27 8.42 -2.66
CA ALA A 122 5.18 7.88 -1.66
C ALA A 122 5.17 6.35 -1.70
N LEU A 123 6.04 5.73 -0.88
CA LEU A 123 6.14 4.28 -0.78
C LEU A 123 5.63 3.80 0.57
N MET A 124 4.89 2.70 0.53
CA MET A 124 4.74 1.79 1.65
C MET A 124 5.45 0.49 1.28
N TRP A 125 6.49 0.13 2.03
CA TRP A 125 7.18 -1.12 1.79
C TRP A 125 6.33 -2.29 2.28
N ALA A 126 5.75 -3.01 1.31
CA ALA A 126 4.93 -4.19 1.52
C ALA A 126 5.83 -5.42 1.72
N ASN A 127 6.45 -5.49 2.89
CA ASN A 127 7.50 -6.45 3.26
C ASN A 127 6.97 -7.83 3.71
N HIS A 128 5.74 -8.18 3.34
CA HIS A 128 5.15 -9.49 3.61
C HIS A 128 5.54 -10.49 2.51
N ASP A 129 5.35 -11.78 2.79
CA ASP A 129 5.53 -12.83 1.78
C ASP A 129 4.47 -12.69 0.68
N TRP A 130 4.85 -13.02 -0.54
CA TRP A 130 3.89 -13.15 -1.64
C TRP A 130 3.37 -14.58 -1.71
N GLU A 131 2.06 -14.76 -1.54
CA GLU A 131 1.40 -16.06 -1.54
C GLU A 131 0.54 -16.28 -2.79
N ASP A 132 0.32 -17.55 -3.15
CA ASP A 132 -0.61 -17.94 -4.22
C ASP A 132 -2.07 -17.83 -3.76
N ILE A 133 -2.61 -16.62 -3.84
CA ILE A 133 -3.99 -16.28 -3.49
C ILE A 133 -4.76 -15.67 -4.68
N HIS A 134 -4.34 -15.98 -5.91
CA HIS A 134 -4.79 -15.32 -7.14
C HIS A 134 -5.35 -16.32 -8.17
N PRO A 135 -6.48 -17.01 -7.91
CA PRO A 135 -7.35 -16.89 -6.74
C PRO A 135 -7.10 -17.99 -5.68
N PHE A 136 -7.40 -17.70 -4.42
CA PHE A 136 -7.33 -18.67 -3.33
C PHE A 136 -8.47 -19.70 -3.40
N ASP A 137 -8.12 -20.99 -3.43
CA ASP A 137 -9.04 -22.12 -3.27
C ASP A 137 -9.01 -22.61 -1.82
N SER A 138 -10.14 -22.47 -1.11
CA SER A 138 -10.25 -22.83 0.32
C SER A 138 -10.01 -24.31 0.63
N ARG A 139 -10.01 -25.17 -0.39
CA ARG A 139 -9.70 -26.60 -0.27
C ARG A 139 -8.19 -26.90 -0.34
N LYS A 140 -7.38 -25.90 -0.67
CA LYS A 140 -5.92 -26.02 -0.84
C LYS A 140 -5.20 -25.24 0.27
N ASN A 141 -3.99 -25.69 0.57
CA ASN A 141 -3.07 -24.89 1.36
C ASN A 141 -2.56 -23.73 0.51
N ARG A 142 -2.26 -22.61 1.17
CA ARG A 142 -1.59 -21.48 0.54
C ARG A 142 -0.11 -21.81 0.34
N GLU A 143 0.39 -21.49 -0.84
CA GLU A 143 1.80 -21.66 -1.19
C GLU A 143 2.49 -20.29 -1.14
N MET A 144 3.64 -20.21 -0.48
CA MET A 144 4.50 -19.04 -0.55
C MET A 144 5.25 -19.07 -1.90
N LEU A 145 5.04 -18.04 -2.71
CA LEU A 145 5.68 -17.88 -4.02
C LEU A 145 6.99 -17.12 -3.91
N TYR A 146 6.98 -15.97 -3.23
CA TYR A 146 8.17 -15.11 -3.06
C TYR A 146 8.33 -14.74 -1.58
N PRO A 147 9.48 -15.07 -0.96
CA PRO A 147 9.73 -14.68 0.42
C PRO A 147 9.96 -13.17 0.51
N GLY A 148 9.21 -12.50 1.39
CA GLY A 148 9.32 -11.07 1.65
C GLY A 148 10.47 -10.71 2.59
N LYS A 149 11.02 -11.70 3.30
CA LYS A 149 12.16 -11.52 4.19
C LYS A 149 13.41 -11.14 3.39
N ILE A 150 14.10 -10.09 3.84
CA ILE A 150 15.36 -9.63 3.25
C ILE A 150 16.52 -9.67 4.25
N THR A 151 17.76 -9.63 3.75
CA THR A 151 18.95 -9.51 4.60
C THR A 151 19.22 -8.05 5.05
N LYS A 152 20.08 -7.88 6.06
CA LYS A 152 20.58 -6.55 6.46
C LYS A 152 21.35 -5.85 5.33
N GLU A 153 22.07 -6.62 4.50
CA GLU A 153 22.79 -6.10 3.34
C GLU A 153 21.81 -5.59 2.27
N THR A 154 20.74 -6.35 2.03
CA THR A 154 19.66 -5.95 1.11
C THR A 154 18.96 -4.70 1.63
N TRP A 155 18.65 -4.60 2.93
CA TRP A 155 18.09 -3.39 3.54
C TRP A 155 18.97 -2.15 3.29
N ASP A 156 20.28 -2.30 3.48
CA ASP A 156 21.22 -1.21 3.24
C ASP A 156 21.19 -0.74 1.78
N LYS A 157 21.28 -1.66 0.81
CA LYS A 157 21.18 -1.35 -0.63
C LYS A 157 19.82 -0.75 -1.00
N MET A 158 18.75 -1.30 -0.46
CA MET A 158 17.38 -0.88 -0.70
C MET A 158 17.17 0.57 -0.25
N THR A 159 17.69 0.93 0.94
CA THR A 159 17.58 2.29 1.46
C THR A 159 18.40 3.30 0.68
N ASP A 160 19.59 2.94 0.17
CA ASP A 160 20.34 3.80 -0.76
C ASP A 160 19.54 4.03 -2.05
N PHE A 161 19.02 2.95 -2.64
CA PHE A 161 18.21 3.00 -3.84
C PHE A 161 16.97 3.90 -3.67
N ILE A 162 16.27 3.80 -2.53
CA ILE A 162 15.10 4.64 -2.25
C ILE A 162 15.47 6.12 -2.20
N VAL A 163 16.55 6.48 -1.50
CA VAL A 163 17.00 7.87 -1.38
C VAL A 163 17.39 8.43 -2.74
N GLU A 164 18.17 7.67 -3.51
CA GLU A 164 18.70 8.11 -4.80
C GLU A 164 17.62 8.23 -5.87
N LYS A 165 16.70 7.25 -5.94
CA LYS A 165 15.73 7.15 -7.05
C LYS A 165 14.39 7.81 -6.76
N TYR A 166 13.85 7.61 -5.55
CA TYR A 166 12.49 8.01 -5.25
C TYR A 166 12.43 9.31 -4.47
N PHE A 167 13.17 9.43 -3.35
CA PHE A 167 13.12 10.65 -2.54
C PHE A 167 13.56 11.89 -3.33
N SER A 168 14.50 11.71 -4.26
CA SER A 168 14.99 12.77 -5.17
C SER A 168 13.98 13.21 -6.24
N HIS A 169 12.92 12.43 -6.48
CA HIS A 169 11.93 12.76 -7.51
C HIS A 169 11.07 13.96 -7.09
N PRO A 170 10.83 14.96 -7.95
CA PRO A 170 10.10 16.20 -7.59
C PRO A 170 8.64 15.98 -7.15
N SER A 171 8.03 14.88 -7.60
CA SER A 171 6.69 14.46 -7.17
C SER A 171 6.68 13.57 -5.92
N TYR A 172 7.82 13.27 -5.30
CA TYR A 172 7.82 12.51 -4.05
C TYR A 172 7.17 13.32 -2.92
N TRP A 173 6.30 12.67 -2.15
CA TRP A 173 5.56 13.31 -1.08
C TRP A 173 6.46 13.52 0.14
N GLN A 174 6.46 14.75 0.65
CA GLN A 174 7.21 15.13 1.83
C GLN A 174 6.27 15.83 2.82
N ILE A 175 6.50 15.57 4.11
CA ILE A 175 5.84 16.24 5.22
C ILE A 175 6.89 17.12 5.91
N ASN A 176 6.72 18.44 5.86
CA ASN A 176 7.64 19.41 6.46
C ASN A 176 9.11 19.26 6.02
N GLY A 177 9.34 18.91 4.74
CA GLY A 177 10.66 18.70 4.15
C GLY A 177 11.30 17.33 4.43
N ALA A 178 10.54 16.38 5.00
CA ALA A 178 10.96 15.01 5.21
C ALA A 178 10.15 14.05 4.30
N PRO A 179 10.77 13.26 3.41
CA PRO A 179 10.08 12.24 2.61
C PRO A 179 9.28 11.28 3.47
N TYR A 180 8.02 11.03 3.10
CA TYR A 180 7.19 10.02 3.73
C TYR A 180 7.64 8.62 3.30
N PHE A 181 7.77 7.69 4.25
CA PHE A 181 8.00 6.27 3.97
C PHE A 181 7.27 5.42 4.99
N SER A 182 6.49 4.44 4.53
CA SER A 182 5.72 3.55 5.40
C SER A 182 6.27 2.13 5.39
N ILE A 183 6.19 1.44 6.53
CA ILE A 183 6.54 0.02 6.67
C ILE A 183 5.28 -0.75 7.05
N TYR A 184 4.97 -1.80 6.30
CA TYR A 184 3.74 -2.58 6.47
C TYR A 184 3.81 -3.53 7.67
N ASP A 185 4.75 -4.48 7.67
CA ASP A 185 4.87 -5.53 8.69
C ASP A 185 6.06 -5.27 9.63
N LEU A 186 5.76 -4.83 10.86
CA LEU A 186 6.77 -4.51 11.86
C LEU A 186 7.47 -5.76 12.40
N THR A 187 6.79 -6.90 12.49
CA THR A 187 7.38 -8.15 12.99
C THR A 187 8.46 -8.61 12.03
N ARG A 188 8.16 -8.67 10.74
CA ARG A 188 9.14 -9.02 9.70
C ARG A 188 10.28 -8.02 9.62
N PHE A 189 9.99 -6.74 9.80
CA PHE A 189 11.03 -5.74 9.83
C PHE A 189 12.04 -5.98 10.97
N ILE A 190 11.56 -6.36 12.16
CA ILE A 190 12.42 -6.68 13.30
C ILE A 190 13.25 -7.93 13.05
N GLU A 191 12.68 -8.95 12.40
CA GLU A 191 13.41 -10.19 12.10
C GLU A 191 14.66 -10.00 11.24
N ILE A 192 14.68 -8.99 10.37
CA ILE A 192 15.85 -8.66 9.54
C ILE A 192 17.06 -8.36 10.44
N PHE A 193 16.81 -7.65 11.54
CA PHE A 193 17.85 -7.21 12.47
C PHE A 193 18.05 -8.16 13.65
N GLY A 194 17.02 -8.91 14.00
CA GLY A 194 16.98 -9.88 15.11
C GLY A 194 16.63 -9.27 16.47
N SER A 195 16.49 -7.94 16.58
CA SER A 195 16.08 -7.26 17.80
C SER A 195 15.54 -5.86 17.52
N VAL A 196 14.70 -5.33 18.41
CA VAL A 196 14.19 -3.94 18.34
C VAL A 196 15.34 -2.93 18.34
N ALA A 197 16.35 -3.13 19.21
CA ALA A 197 17.50 -2.24 19.32
C ALA A 197 18.34 -2.17 18.03
N ASP A 198 18.57 -3.30 17.36
CA ASP A 198 19.30 -3.30 16.09
C ASP A 198 18.44 -2.82 14.92
N THR A 199 17.13 -3.05 14.97
CA THR A 199 16.17 -2.48 14.01
C THR A 199 16.19 -0.95 14.08
N ARG A 200 16.19 -0.39 15.30
CA ARG A 200 16.33 1.05 15.50
C ARG A 200 17.61 1.61 14.88
N LYS A 201 18.75 0.93 15.02
CA LYS A 201 20.00 1.33 14.36
C LYS A 201 19.87 1.31 12.83
N GLY A 202 19.15 0.33 12.27
CA GLY A 202 18.85 0.26 10.84
C GLY A 202 18.02 1.46 10.35
N ILE A 203 17.01 1.87 11.13
CA ILE A 203 16.21 3.08 10.88
C ILE A 203 17.10 4.33 10.95
N ASP A 204 17.95 4.44 11.98
CA ASP A 204 18.84 5.59 12.15
C ASP A 204 19.81 5.74 10.98
N ALA A 205 20.36 4.63 10.49
CA ALA A 205 21.21 4.61 9.30
C ALA A 205 20.44 5.10 8.05
N PHE A 206 19.17 4.69 7.88
CA PHE A 206 18.34 5.16 6.77
C PHE A 206 18.05 6.66 6.86
N ARG A 207 17.70 7.16 8.05
CA ARG A 207 17.50 8.59 8.30
C ARG A 207 18.78 9.39 8.02
N GLU A 208 19.96 8.87 8.39
CA GLU A 208 21.25 9.48 8.05
C GLU A 208 21.49 9.55 6.54
N LYS A 209 21.12 8.52 5.77
CA LYS A 209 21.19 8.55 4.30
C LYS A 209 20.34 9.68 3.73
N ALA A 210 19.09 9.81 4.18
CA ALA A 210 18.21 10.89 3.75
C ALA A 210 18.75 12.29 4.12
N ARG A 211 19.28 12.46 5.35
CA ARG A 211 19.91 13.73 5.76
C ARG A 211 21.11 14.09 4.89
N LYS A 212 21.98 13.12 4.58
CA LYS A 212 23.13 13.32 3.68
C LYS A 212 22.72 13.70 2.26
N ALA A 213 21.57 13.22 1.79
CA ALA A 213 20.98 13.61 0.51
C ALA A 213 20.30 14.99 0.53
N GLY A 214 20.30 15.69 1.67
CA GLY A 214 19.79 17.06 1.81
C GLY A 214 18.35 17.16 2.30
N PHE A 215 17.71 16.05 2.67
CA PHE A 215 16.39 16.08 3.31
C PHE A 215 16.50 16.46 4.79
N ARG A 216 15.41 16.97 5.37
CA ARG A 216 15.38 17.30 6.80
C ARG A 216 15.56 16.06 7.66
N ASP A 217 14.81 15.02 7.35
CA ASP A 217 14.78 13.69 7.96
C ASP A 217 13.93 12.77 7.06
N ILE A 218 13.46 11.63 7.55
CA ILE A 218 12.37 10.82 6.99
C ILE A 218 11.12 11.03 7.85
N ASN A 219 9.94 11.15 7.25
CA ASN A 219 8.68 10.97 7.96
C ASN A 219 8.31 9.49 7.91
N LEU A 220 8.73 8.74 8.94
CA LEU A 220 8.58 7.30 9.00
C LEU A 220 7.21 6.93 9.57
N ASN A 221 6.45 6.16 8.82
CA ASN A 221 5.11 5.73 9.18
C ASN A 221 5.04 4.21 9.40
N ALA A 222 4.35 3.79 10.45
CA ALA A 222 4.05 2.38 10.70
C ALA A 222 2.62 2.06 10.28
N VAL A 223 2.42 0.98 9.53
CA VAL A 223 1.11 0.32 9.50
C VAL A 223 0.99 -0.53 10.76
N VAL A 224 -0.13 -0.38 11.46
CA VAL A 224 -0.43 -1.15 12.67
C VAL A 224 -1.77 -1.84 12.50
N TRP A 225 -1.81 -3.13 12.82
CA TRP A 225 -3.03 -3.92 12.87
C TRP A 225 -3.19 -4.64 14.21
N GLY A 226 -4.44 -4.87 14.61
CA GLY A 226 -4.78 -5.70 15.79
C GLY A 226 -5.19 -7.13 15.41
N ARG A 227 -5.34 -7.41 14.12
CA ARG A 227 -5.78 -8.68 13.54
C ARG A 227 -5.09 -8.90 12.20
N THR A 228 -4.89 -10.17 11.85
CA THR A 228 -4.27 -10.57 10.59
C THR A 228 -5.35 -10.75 9.51
N VAL A 229 -5.05 -10.27 8.31
CA VAL A 229 -5.85 -10.40 7.08
C VAL A 229 -5.11 -11.31 6.09
N LEU A 230 -3.79 -11.15 5.99
CA LEU A 230 -2.91 -12.09 5.32
C LEU A 230 -2.40 -13.15 6.32
N PRO A 231 -2.15 -14.40 5.89
CA PRO A 231 -1.72 -15.47 6.79
C PRO A 231 -0.31 -15.26 7.32
N SER A 232 0.54 -14.57 6.56
CA SER A 232 1.92 -14.29 6.91
C SER A 232 2.10 -13.17 7.94
N GLU A 233 1.01 -12.53 8.35
CA GLU A 233 1.02 -11.44 9.33
C GLU A 233 0.98 -11.98 10.76
N GLU A 234 1.60 -11.24 11.68
CA GLU A 234 1.54 -11.50 13.12
C GLU A 234 1.04 -10.25 13.87
N VAL A 235 0.34 -10.45 15.00
CA VAL A 235 -0.09 -9.34 15.86
C VAL A 235 1.00 -9.01 16.86
N VAL A 236 1.43 -7.75 16.89
CA VAL A 236 2.36 -7.24 17.90
C VAL A 236 1.64 -7.09 19.25
N SER A 237 2.27 -7.54 20.35
CA SER A 237 1.64 -7.54 21.68
C SER A 237 1.51 -6.17 22.34
N ASN A 238 2.43 -5.23 22.06
CA ASN A 238 2.35 -3.83 22.48
C ASN A 238 2.83 -2.90 21.35
N PRO A 239 1.99 -2.68 20.33
CA PRO A 239 2.37 -1.91 19.15
C PRO A 239 2.69 -0.44 19.48
N ALA A 240 2.02 0.18 20.46
CA ALA A 240 2.27 1.56 20.87
C ALA A 240 3.69 1.76 21.42
N ALA A 241 4.15 0.88 22.31
CA ALA A 241 5.52 0.93 22.81
C ALA A 241 6.53 0.65 21.70
N LEU A 242 6.24 -0.33 20.83
CA LEU A 242 7.14 -0.73 19.76
C LEU A 242 7.42 0.41 18.77
N VAL A 243 6.38 1.12 18.31
CA VAL A 243 6.56 2.23 17.36
C VAL A 243 7.33 3.40 17.99
N GLU A 244 7.17 3.63 19.30
CA GLU A 244 7.95 4.61 20.05
C GLU A 244 9.43 4.20 20.16
N GLU A 245 9.71 2.95 20.54
CA GLU A 245 11.08 2.42 20.66
C GLU A 245 11.84 2.42 19.32
N LEU A 246 11.15 2.09 18.23
CA LEU A 246 11.69 2.15 16.88
C LEU A 246 11.79 3.60 16.33
N GLY A 247 11.09 4.55 16.94
CA GLY A 247 11.07 5.96 16.55
C GLY A 247 10.40 6.24 15.21
N PHE A 248 9.21 5.69 15.04
CA PHE A 248 8.29 6.13 14.00
C PHE A 248 7.75 7.53 14.32
N ASP A 249 7.47 8.32 13.28
CA ASP A 249 6.92 9.67 13.40
C ASP A 249 5.39 9.68 13.35
N SER A 250 4.79 8.60 12.84
CA SER A 250 3.35 8.44 12.72
C SER A 250 2.98 6.96 12.56
N PHE A 251 1.69 6.67 12.69
CA PHE A 251 1.15 5.36 12.37
C PHE A 251 -0.23 5.46 11.70
N THR A 252 -0.67 4.37 11.09
CA THR A 252 -1.95 4.29 10.37
C THR A 252 -2.50 2.87 10.39
N SER A 253 -3.75 2.72 9.95
CA SER A 253 -4.30 1.42 9.54
C SER A 253 -4.23 1.31 8.01
N TYR A 254 -4.08 0.10 7.49
CA TYR A 254 -4.15 -0.13 6.04
C TYR A 254 -5.59 -0.35 5.56
N VAL A 255 -6.32 -1.27 6.21
CA VAL A 255 -7.74 -1.54 5.97
C VAL A 255 -8.50 -1.76 7.28
N TRP A 256 -9.81 -1.47 7.29
CA TRP A 256 -10.62 -1.56 8.51
C TRP A 256 -10.74 -2.97 9.08
N ILE A 257 -10.66 -4.00 8.24
CA ILE A 257 -10.81 -5.40 8.68
C ILE A 257 -9.64 -5.93 9.53
N HIS A 258 -8.52 -5.19 9.57
CA HIS A 258 -7.45 -5.41 10.55
C HIS A 258 -7.84 -5.07 12.00
N HIS A 259 -8.97 -4.37 12.17
CA HIS A 259 -9.43 -3.90 13.48
C HIS A 259 -10.87 -4.35 13.75
N VAL A 260 -11.69 -4.53 12.72
CA VAL A 260 -13.11 -4.86 12.83
C VAL A 260 -13.46 -6.15 12.10
N GLY A 261 -14.20 -7.04 12.75
CA GLY A 261 -14.62 -8.31 12.14
C GLY A 261 -15.86 -8.18 11.26
N LEU A 262 -15.89 -8.88 10.13
CA LEU A 262 -17.08 -9.00 9.27
C LEU A 262 -17.95 -10.19 9.72
N ASN A 263 -18.74 -9.97 10.78
CA ASN A 263 -19.40 -11.07 11.52
C ASN A 263 -20.80 -11.45 11.01
N GLN A 264 -21.29 -10.85 9.92
CA GLN A 264 -22.61 -11.14 9.34
C GLN A 264 -22.49 -11.76 7.95
N PHE A 265 -23.37 -12.73 7.66
CA PHE A 265 -23.43 -13.44 6.38
C PHE A 265 -24.79 -13.18 5.70
N PRO A 266 -24.85 -12.96 4.37
CA PRO A 266 -23.73 -13.00 3.41
C PRO A 266 -22.92 -11.70 3.31
N ALA A 267 -23.37 -10.62 3.95
CA ALA A 267 -22.67 -9.34 3.98
C ALA A 267 -22.81 -8.68 5.36
N THR A 268 -21.78 -7.94 5.76
CA THR A 268 -21.81 -7.10 6.96
C THR A 268 -22.04 -5.65 6.57
N SER A 269 -22.88 -4.93 7.34
CA SER A 269 -23.19 -3.53 7.08
C SER A 269 -21.96 -2.63 7.16
N TYR A 270 -21.76 -1.77 6.16
CA TYR A 270 -20.71 -0.76 6.16
C TYR A 270 -20.81 0.17 7.37
N ASP A 271 -22.01 0.66 7.70
CA ASP A 271 -22.22 1.61 8.81
C ASP A 271 -21.82 1.02 10.16
N SER A 272 -22.08 -0.28 10.36
CA SER A 272 -21.66 -1.00 11.55
C SER A 272 -20.14 -1.09 11.65
N VAL A 273 -19.48 -1.48 10.56
CA VAL A 273 -18.01 -1.60 10.51
C VAL A 273 -17.35 -0.22 10.66
N SER A 274 -17.91 0.81 10.01
CA SER A 274 -17.48 2.20 10.13
C SER A 274 -17.52 2.68 11.57
N THR A 275 -18.66 2.47 12.27
CA THR A 275 -18.82 2.89 13.66
C THR A 275 -17.79 2.23 14.58
N GLU A 276 -17.57 0.93 14.43
CA GLU A 276 -16.60 0.18 15.22
C GLU A 276 -15.17 0.60 14.89
N TYR A 277 -14.84 0.82 13.62
CA TYR A 277 -13.51 1.27 13.20
C TYR A 277 -13.19 2.67 13.73
N PHE A 278 -14.14 3.61 13.68
CA PHE A 278 -13.91 4.94 14.23
C PHE A 278 -13.84 4.95 15.76
N THR A 279 -14.54 4.03 16.43
CA THR A 279 -14.33 3.81 17.87
C THR A 279 -12.90 3.37 18.15
N TYR A 280 -12.37 2.40 17.37
CA TYR A 280 -10.95 2.02 17.45
C TYR A 280 -10.02 3.20 17.16
N ALA A 281 -10.26 3.97 16.09
CA ALA A 281 -9.44 5.11 15.71
C ALA A 281 -9.36 6.17 16.82
N GLU A 282 -10.47 6.47 17.49
CA GLU A 282 -10.52 7.39 18.63
C GLU A 282 -9.70 6.90 19.82
N GLU A 283 -9.72 5.59 20.10
CA GLU A 283 -8.88 4.99 21.15
C GLU A 283 -7.40 4.98 20.77
N ALA A 284 -7.07 4.65 19.51
CA ALA A 284 -5.70 4.65 19.00
C ALA A 284 -5.04 6.04 19.14
N VAL A 285 -5.79 7.12 18.88
CA VAL A 285 -5.29 8.50 19.07
C VAL A 285 -4.94 8.80 20.54
N LYS A 286 -5.60 8.14 21.51
CA LYS A 286 -5.33 8.33 22.94
C LYS A 286 -4.18 7.46 23.43
N GLU A 287 -4.07 6.25 22.89
CA GLU A 287 -3.08 5.25 23.31
C GLU A 287 -1.66 5.60 22.80
N TYR A 288 -1.55 6.08 21.57
CA TYR A 288 -0.27 6.34 20.92
C TYR A 288 0.19 7.78 21.14
N LYS A 289 1.50 7.95 21.37
CA LYS A 289 2.12 9.28 21.54
C LYS A 289 2.51 9.97 20.22
N ILE A 290 2.36 9.25 19.11
CA ILE A 290 2.69 9.73 17.76
C ILE A 290 1.40 9.91 16.95
N PRO A 291 1.37 10.84 15.98
CA PRO A 291 0.22 11.09 15.12
C PRO A 291 -0.35 9.82 14.47
N TYR A 292 -1.67 9.68 14.57
CA TYR A 292 -2.44 8.70 13.81
C TYR A 292 -3.00 9.30 12.53
N TYR A 293 -2.79 8.63 11.40
CA TYR A 293 -3.45 8.95 10.14
C TYR A 293 -4.59 7.96 9.90
N PRO A 294 -5.86 8.35 10.07
CA PRO A 294 -6.98 7.42 9.92
C PRO A 294 -7.15 6.98 8.47
N ASN A 295 -7.53 5.71 8.28
CA ASN A 295 -7.87 5.17 6.97
C ASN A 295 -9.37 5.34 6.67
N MET A 296 -9.68 5.60 5.41
CA MET A 296 -11.03 5.59 4.87
C MET A 296 -11.12 4.48 3.83
N THR A 297 -12.24 3.75 3.78
CA THR A 297 -12.47 2.73 2.76
C THR A 297 -13.87 2.84 2.18
N MET A 298 -14.07 2.31 0.97
CA MET A 298 -15.38 2.19 0.33
C MET A 298 -16.05 0.82 0.59
N GLY A 299 -15.45 0.02 1.48
CA GLY A 299 -15.87 -1.34 1.82
C GLY A 299 -14.77 -2.36 1.54
N TRP A 300 -15.10 -3.63 1.74
CA TRP A 300 -14.18 -4.75 1.50
C TRP A 300 -14.93 -5.92 0.87
N ASP A 301 -14.45 -6.38 -0.28
CA ASP A 301 -14.94 -7.58 -0.96
C ASP A 301 -13.77 -8.30 -1.64
N ALA A 302 -13.29 -9.36 -1.00
CA ALA A 302 -12.20 -10.19 -1.52
C ALA A 302 -12.69 -11.30 -2.47
N SER A 303 -13.98 -11.34 -2.82
CA SER A 303 -14.55 -12.39 -3.65
C SER A 303 -13.88 -12.55 -5.03
N PRO A 304 -13.34 -11.52 -5.71
CA PRO A 304 -12.59 -11.72 -6.96
C PRO A 304 -11.33 -12.58 -6.78
N ARG A 305 -10.67 -12.47 -5.62
CA ARG A 305 -9.46 -13.23 -5.26
C ARG A 305 -9.74 -14.62 -4.68
N THR A 306 -10.99 -15.08 -4.71
CA THR A 306 -11.34 -16.42 -4.24
C THR A 306 -11.80 -17.27 -5.40
N HIS A 307 -11.51 -18.57 -5.36
CA HIS A 307 -11.83 -19.47 -6.47
C HIS A 307 -13.35 -19.49 -6.69
N GLN A 308 -13.79 -19.27 -7.94
CA GLN A 308 -15.19 -18.90 -8.25
C GLN A 308 -16.18 -20.08 -8.23
N ALA A 309 -15.69 -21.30 -7.98
CA ALA A 309 -16.53 -22.50 -7.84
C ALA A 309 -16.61 -23.01 -6.38
N THR A 310 -16.04 -22.26 -5.43
CA THR A 310 -15.88 -22.63 -4.03
C THR A 310 -16.13 -21.44 -3.12
#